data_AF-A0A9E6JXN9-F1
#
_entry.id   AF-A0A9E6JXN9-F1
#
_cell.length_a   1.000
_cell.length_b   1.000
_cell.length_c   1.000
_cell.angle_alpha   90.00
_cell.angle_beta   90.00
_cell.angle_gamma   90.00
#
_symmetry.space_group_name_H-M   'P 1'
#
loop_
_entity.id
_entity.type
_entity.pdbx_description
1 polymer ?
#
loop_
_entity_poly.entity_id
_entity_poly.type
_entity_poly.pdbx_seq_one_letter_code
_entity_poly.pdbx_strand_id
1 'polypeptide(L)' 'MKDCNGNILNNGDTVIAIKDLKGKGVNIKRGDKFKNIRLTDEDGVIESGKLVLKTEFFKKA' A
#
# COMPACT_ATOMS: atom_id res chain seq x y z
N MET A 1 1.94 9.44 -7.15
CA MET A 1 1.53 8.21 -6.43
C MET A 1 0.03 7.97 -6.58
N LYS A 2 -0.37 6.80 -7.11
CA LYS A 2 -1.77 6.39 -7.21
C LYS A 2 -1.94 4.95 -6.71
N ASP A 3 -3.13 4.62 -6.21
CA ASP A 3 -3.50 3.25 -5.89
C ASP A 3 -3.87 2.44 -7.15
N CYS A 4 -4.16 1.14 -6.99
CA CYS A 4 -4.52 0.25 -8.10
C CYS A 4 -5.76 0.70 -8.91
N ASN A 5 -6.65 1.51 -8.33
CA ASN A 5 -7.82 2.07 -9.01
C ASN A 5 -7.59 3.49 -9.58
N GLY A 6 -6.37 4.01 -9.47
CA GLY A 6 -6.02 5.34 -9.98
C GLY A 6 -6.33 6.51 -9.04
N ASN A 7 -6.77 6.28 -7.80
CA ASN A 7 -6.96 7.37 -6.85
C ASN A 7 -5.61 7.87 -6.34
N ILE A 8 -5.52 9.18 -6.13
CA ILE A 8 -4.33 9.84 -5.61
C ILE A 8 -4.17 9.48 -4.12
N LEU A 9 -2.97 9.04 -3.77
CA LEU A 9 -2.58 8.74 -2.39
C LEU A 9 -1.83 9.93 -1.79
N ASN A 10 -2.06 10.20 -0.51
CA ASN A 10 -1.37 11.24 0.25
C ASN A 10 -0.68 10.66 1.50
N ASN A 11 0.30 11.39 2.03
CA ASN A 11 0.88 11.08 3.32
C ASN A 11 -0.20 11.06 4.42
N GLY A 12 -0.18 10.03 5.26
CA GLY A 12 -1.18 9.83 6.31
C GLY A 12 -2.40 9.03 5.88
N ASP A 13 -2.59 8.73 4.59
CA ASP A 13 -3.73 7.94 4.12
C ASP A 13 -3.71 6.50 4.66
N THR A 14 -4.83 5.80 4.49
CA THR A 14 -4.93 4.36 4.74
C THR A 14 -5.18 3.64 3.41
N VAL A 15 -4.53 2.50 3.24
CA VAL A 15 -4.70 1.63 2.07
C VAL A 15 -5.09 0.21 2.49
N ILE A 16 -5.75 -0.51 1.59
CA ILE A 16 -6.27 -1.86 1.81
C ILE A 16 -5.75 -2.80 0.74
N ALA A 17 -5.23 -3.96 1.13
CA ALA A 17 -4.78 -4.99 0.20
C ALA A 17 -5.97 -5.56 -0.60
N ILE A 18 -5.86 -5.56 -1.93
CA ILE A 18 -6.94 -6.07 -2.81
C ILE A 18 -6.86 -7.58 -3.07
N LYS A 19 -5.73 -8.20 -2.75
CA LYS A 19 -5.48 -9.64 -2.88
C LYS A 19 -4.46 -10.11 -1.85
N ASP A 20 -4.35 -11.43 -1.68
CA ASP A 20 -3.29 -12.02 -0.87
C ASP A 20 -1.92 -11.85 -1.54
N LEU A 21 -0.94 -11.39 -0.78
CA LEU A 21 0.44 -11.22 -1.22
C LEU A 21 1.36 -12.01 -0.28
N LYS A 22 2.20 -12.86 -0.87
CA LYS A 22 3.22 -13.60 -0.15
C LYS A 22 4.57 -12.94 -0.41
N GLY A 23 5.08 -12.21 0.57
CA GLY A 23 6.39 -11.55 0.53
C GLY A 23 7.48 -12.34 1.24
N LYS A 24 8.70 -11.82 1.20
CA LYS A 24 9.83 -12.35 1.99
C LYS A 24 9.63 -12.00 3.47
N GLY A 25 8.98 -12.90 4.21
CA GLY A 25 8.82 -12.80 5.68
C GLY A 25 7.51 -12.16 6.15
N VAL A 26 6.68 -11.65 5.24
CA VAL A 26 5.33 -11.12 5.56
C VAL A 26 4.32 -11.70 4.58
N ASN A 27 3.20 -12.16 5.14
CA ASN A 27 2.04 -12.62 4.38
C ASN A 27 0.93 -11.57 4.58
N ILE A 28 0.56 -10.88 3.50
CA ILE A 28 -0.50 -9.88 3.50
C ILE A 28 -1.75 -10.56 2.97
N LYS A 29 -2.84 -10.49 3.72
CA LYS A 29 -4.14 -11.04 3.33
C LYS A 29 -4.99 -9.98 2.65
N ARG A 30 -5.86 -10.42 1.74
CA ARG A 30 -6.86 -9.53 1.16
C ARG A 30 -7.69 -8.90 2.28
N GLY A 31 -7.83 -7.58 2.25
CA GLY A 31 -8.56 -6.83 3.28
C GLY A 31 -7.68 -6.27 4.41
N ASP A 32 -6.40 -6.65 4.49
CA ASP A 32 -5.46 -6.05 5.45
C ASP A 32 -5.34 -4.54 5.20
N LYS A 33 -5.41 -3.77 6.30
CA LYS A 33 -5.38 -2.31 6.28
C LYS A 33 -4.03 -1.78 6.76
N PHE A 34 -3.44 -0.88 6.00
CA PHE A 34 -2.20 -0.19 6.31
C PHE A 34 -2.49 1.30 6.47
N LYS A 35 -2.39 1.79 7.71
CA LYS A 35 -2.70 3.17 8.08
C LYS A 35 -1.43 4.01 8.10
N ASN A 36 -1.59 5.33 7.97
CA ASN A 36 -0.51 6.30 8.07
C ASN A 36 0.62 6.03 7.05
N ILE A 37 0.22 5.83 5.79
CA ILE A 37 1.16 5.58 4.71
C ILE A 37 2.04 6.81 4.46
N ARG A 38 3.23 6.59 3.92
CA ARG A 38 4.14 7.63 3.43
C ARG A 38 4.40 7.41 1.95
N LEU A 39 4.32 8.49 1.20
CA LEU A 39 4.74 8.53 -0.19
C LEU A 39 6.26 8.49 -0.24
N THR A 40 6.79 7.70 -1.17
CA THR A 40 8.22 7.69 -1.49
C THR A 40 8.48 8.41 -2.81
N ASP A 41 9.75 8.62 -3.13
CA ASP A 41 10.19 9.15 -4.42
C ASP A 41 10.12 8.09 -5.55
N GLU A 42 9.92 6.81 -5.21
CA GLU A 42 9.78 5.73 -6.18
C GLU A 42 8.32 5.58 -6.65
N ASP A 43 8.12 5.55 -7.96
CA ASP A 43 6.77 5.47 -8.53
C ASP A 43 6.11 4.13 -8.19
N GLY A 44 4.86 4.21 -7.74
CA GLY A 44 4.09 3.04 -7.36
C GLY A 44 4.54 2.37 -6.07
N VAL A 45 5.37 3.03 -5.23
CA VAL A 45 5.86 2.48 -3.97
C VAL A 45 5.58 3.40 -2.79
N ILE A 46 4.91 2.88 -1.77
CA ILE A 46 4.61 3.60 -0.53
C ILE A 46 5.19 2.85 0.67
N GLU A 47 5.40 3.56 1.76
CA GLU A 47 5.84 2.98 3.03
C GLU A 47 4.71 3.00 4.06
N SER A 48 4.61 1.95 4.86
CA SER A 48 3.73 1.89 6.03
C SER A 48 4.54 1.38 7.22
N GLY A 49 5.07 2.30 8.01
CA GLY A 49 5.96 1.96 9.13
C GLY A 49 7.30 1.44 8.62
N LYS A 50 7.56 0.14 8.79
CA LYS A 50 8.80 -0.53 8.31
C LYS A 50 8.58 -1.36 7.03
N LEU A 51 7.38 -1.31 6.46
CA LEU A 51 7.02 -2.09 5.28
C LEU A 51 7.01 -1.20 4.05
N VAL A 52 7.67 -1.67 2.99
CA VAL A 52 7.60 -1.09 1.66
C VAL A 52 6.54 -1.85 0.87
N LEU A 53 5.56 -1.13 0.34
CA LEU A 53 4.37 -1.68 -0.31
C LEU A 53 4.24 -1.13 -1.73
N LYS A 54 3.99 -2.00 -2.69
CA LYS A 54 3.70 -1.59 -4.08
C LYS A 54 2.23 -1.24 -4.25
N THR A 55 1.92 -0.02 -4.67
CA THR A 55 0.55 0.51 -4.74
C THR A 55 -0.34 -0.22 -5.74
N GLU A 56 0.21 -0.95 -6.71
CA GLU A 56 -0.54 -1.81 -7.65
C GLU A 56 -1.37 -2.91 -6.96
N PHE A 57 -1.08 -3.24 -5.70
CA PHE A 57 -1.80 -4.26 -4.93
C PHE A 57 -2.64 -3.71 -3.78
N PHE A 58 -2.74 -2.38 -3.67
CA PHE A 58 -3.50 -1.73 -2.62
C PHE A 58 -4.45 -0.70 -3.21
N LYS A 59 -5.58 -0.52 -2.54
CA LYS A 59 -6.53 0.55 -2.83
C LYS A 59 -6.60 1.55 -1.68
N LYS A 60 -6.97 2.80 -1.98
CA LYS A 60 -7.31 3.76 -0.91
C LYS A 60 -8.51 3.24 -0.11
N ALA A 61 -8.42 3.33 1.22
CA ALA A 61 -9.46 2.91 2.16
C ALA A 61 -10.63 3.89 2.23
#